data_AF-A0AAU6DME1-F1
#
_entry.id   AF-A0AAU6DME1-F1
#
_cell.length_a   1.000
_cell.length_b   1.000
_cell.length_c   1.000
_cell.angle_alpha   90.00
_cell.angle_beta   90.00
_cell.angle_gamma   90.00
#
_symmetry.space_group_name_H-M   'P 1'
#
loop_
_entity.id
_entity.type
_entity.pdbx_description
1 polymer ?
#
loop_
_entity_poly.entity_id
_entity_poly.type
_entity_poly.pdbx_seq_one_letter_code
_entity_poly.pdbx_strand_id
1 'polypeptide(L)'
;MTNPLMHFESFPEPPALILDYIAKRSAEDSVVGGPAPWDIGALPKELLDQMPAWLDSVCRWLNGRYAWQPQHVIPPCWTKHEGLGYEIAALAFARTDAYAAAGSTVVWHEQYDRFLTRMNKALGKAGDECRVGRHEGRPARFQLAAWPPRGVDGAAEPQLSERSGAMT
;
A
#
# COMPACT_ATOMS: atom_id res chain seq x y z
N MET A 1 26.25 -32.90 -11.69
CA MET A 1 26.46 -31.45 -11.51
C MET A 1 25.14 -30.85 -11.06
N THR A 2 25.09 -30.23 -9.88
CA THR A 2 23.88 -29.55 -9.38
C THR A 2 23.71 -28.23 -10.14
N ASN A 3 22.49 -27.92 -10.60
CA ASN A 3 22.22 -26.64 -11.26
C ASN A 3 22.45 -25.49 -10.25
N PRO A 4 23.38 -24.54 -10.53
CA PRO A 4 23.73 -23.49 -9.59
C PRO A 4 22.58 -22.53 -9.27
N LEU A 5 21.52 -22.51 -10.08
CA LEU A 5 20.38 -21.60 -9.91
C LEU A 5 19.26 -22.16 -9.02
N MET A 6 19.36 -23.42 -8.57
CA MET A 6 18.31 -24.07 -7.76
C MET A 6 18.04 -23.41 -6.40
N HIS A 7 18.94 -22.56 -5.91
CA HIS A 7 18.80 -21.86 -4.64
C HIS A 7 18.00 -20.54 -4.73
N PHE A 8 17.57 -20.15 -5.93
CA PHE A 8 16.73 -18.97 -6.13
C PHE A 8 15.28 -19.30 -5.77
N GLU A 9 14.75 -18.64 -4.73
CA GLU A 9 13.33 -18.78 -4.36
C GLU A 9 12.45 -18.01 -5.35
N SER A 10 11.30 -18.61 -5.67
CA SER A 10 10.25 -17.96 -6.45
C SER A 10 9.66 -16.76 -5.71
N PHE A 11 9.11 -15.83 -6.47
CA PHE A 11 8.34 -14.72 -5.91
C PHE A 11 7.08 -15.27 -5.20
N PRO A 12 6.70 -14.72 -4.03
CA PRO A 12 5.53 -15.20 -3.29
C PRO A 12 4.24 -15.08 -4.10
N GLU A 13 3.52 -16.19 -4.23
CA GLU A 13 2.24 -16.24 -4.94
C GLU A 13 1.14 -15.51 -4.15
N PRO A 14 0.26 -14.73 -4.81
CA PRO A 14 -0.89 -14.13 -4.14
C PRO A 14 -1.85 -15.17 -3.54
N PRO A 15 -2.60 -14.84 -2.47
CA PRO A 15 -3.62 -15.73 -1.93
C PRO A 15 -4.65 -16.14 -2.99
N ALA A 16 -5.13 -17.38 -2.94
CA ALA A 16 -6.11 -17.89 -3.89
C ALA A 16 -7.34 -16.98 -4.05
N LEU A 17 -7.83 -16.39 -2.95
CA LEU A 17 -8.96 -15.46 -2.99
C LEU A 17 -8.66 -14.18 -3.81
N ILE A 18 -7.42 -13.70 -3.78
CA ILE A 18 -6.97 -12.55 -4.58
C ILE A 18 -6.83 -12.96 -6.05
N LEU A 19 -6.29 -14.16 -6.32
CA LEU A 19 -6.20 -14.70 -7.68
C LEU A 19 -7.59 -14.87 -8.30
N ASP A 20 -8.54 -15.43 -7.55
CA ASP A 20 -9.93 -15.58 -7.97
C ASP A 20 -10.58 -14.22 -8.25
N TYR A 21 -10.30 -13.20 -7.42
CA TYR A 21 -10.79 -11.84 -7.63
C TYR A 21 -10.24 -11.23 -8.92
N ILE A 22 -8.94 -11.39 -9.19
CA ILE A 22 -8.30 -10.93 -10.43
C ILE A 22 -8.91 -11.64 -11.64
N ALA A 23 -8.99 -12.98 -11.59
CA ALA A 23 -9.53 -13.78 -12.69
C ALA A 23 -10.98 -13.39 -13.02
N LYS A 24 -11.83 -13.19 -11.99
CA LYS A 24 -13.20 -12.72 -12.17
C LYS A 24 -13.27 -11.34 -12.82
N ARG A 25 -12.38 -10.41 -12.45
CA ARG A 25 -12.33 -9.07 -13.04
C ARG A 25 -11.90 -9.08 -14.50
N SER A 26 -10.97 -9.95 -14.88
CA SER A 26 -10.38 -10.02 -16.22
C SER A 26 -11.17 -10.90 -17.21
N ALA A 27 -12.24 -11.56 -16.78
CA ALA A 27 -13.09 -12.36 -17.67
C ALA A 27 -13.79 -11.49 -18.73
N GLU A 28 -13.91 -11.98 -19.97
CA GLU A 28 -14.45 -11.24 -21.11
C GLU A 28 -15.88 -10.74 -20.89
N ASP A 29 -16.69 -11.49 -20.13
CA ASP A 29 -18.07 -11.12 -19.74
C ASP A 29 -18.17 -10.57 -18.30
N SER A 30 -17.07 -10.08 -17.74
CA SER A 30 -17.04 -9.61 -16.36
C SER A 30 -17.96 -8.40 -16.15
N VAL A 31 -18.99 -8.58 -15.32
CA VAL A 31 -19.78 -7.49 -14.71
C VAL A 31 -19.24 -7.10 -13.33
N VAL A 32 -18.08 -7.63 -12.91
CA VAL A 32 -17.51 -7.39 -11.59
C VAL A 32 -16.95 -5.96 -11.54
N GLY A 33 -17.82 -5.02 -11.18
CA GLY A 33 -17.44 -3.70 -10.69
C GLY A 33 -16.73 -3.83 -9.34
N GLY A 34 -15.60 -3.15 -9.18
CA GLY A 34 -14.82 -3.18 -7.93
C GLY A 34 -13.52 -2.40 -8.05
N PRO A 35 -12.84 -2.14 -6.93
CA PRO A 35 -11.54 -1.47 -6.93
C PRO A 35 -10.47 -2.33 -7.61
N ALA A 36 -9.39 -1.70 -8.05
CA ALA A 36 -8.23 -2.44 -8.50
C ALA A 36 -7.63 -3.28 -7.35
N PRO A 37 -7.06 -4.47 -7.62
CA PRO A 37 -6.54 -5.36 -6.57
C PRO A 37 -5.38 -4.74 -5.75
N TRP A 38 -4.66 -3.78 -6.33
CA TRP A 38 -3.61 -3.01 -5.64
C TRP A 38 -4.12 -1.80 -4.84
N ASP A 39 -5.40 -1.43 -4.97
CA ASP A 39 -6.00 -0.33 -4.21
C ASP A 39 -6.49 -0.82 -2.84
N ILE A 40 -5.52 -1.11 -1.96
CA ILE A 40 -5.77 -1.72 -0.64
C ILE A 40 -6.67 -0.88 0.28
N GLY A 41 -6.83 0.42 0.02
CA GLY A 41 -7.73 1.30 0.77
C GLY A 41 -9.20 1.16 0.36
N ALA A 42 -9.45 0.68 -0.85
CA ALA A 42 -10.80 0.49 -1.38
C ALA A 42 -11.23 -0.99 -1.40
N LEU A 43 -10.30 -1.93 -1.17
CA LEU A 43 -10.60 -3.36 -1.19
C LEU A 43 -11.66 -3.74 -0.13
N PRO A 44 -12.61 -4.64 -0.48
CA PRO A 44 -13.47 -5.31 0.49
C PRO A 44 -12.67 -5.97 1.60
N LYS A 45 -13.24 -6.00 2.81
CA LYS A 45 -12.59 -6.52 4.02
C LYS A 45 -12.07 -7.95 3.83
N GLU A 46 -12.83 -8.80 3.14
CA GLU A 46 -12.52 -10.20 2.92
C GLU A 46 -11.22 -10.38 2.11
N LEU A 47 -10.98 -9.49 1.13
CA LEU A 47 -9.74 -9.46 0.35
C LEU A 47 -8.62 -8.84 1.18
N LEU A 48 -8.91 -7.72 1.86
CA LEU A 48 -7.94 -6.96 2.64
C LEU A 48 -7.34 -7.79 3.79
N ASP A 49 -8.12 -8.65 4.44
CA ASP A 49 -7.66 -9.50 5.55
C ASP A 49 -6.55 -10.48 5.13
N GLN A 50 -6.46 -10.84 3.85
CA GLN A 50 -5.42 -11.74 3.31
C GLN A 50 -4.13 -10.99 2.91
N MET A 51 -4.21 -9.68 2.70
CA MET A 51 -3.13 -8.87 2.14
C MET A 51 -1.90 -8.77 3.05
N PRO A 52 -2.00 -8.51 4.37
CA PRO A 52 -0.83 -8.31 5.21
C PRO A 52 0.15 -9.49 5.20
N ALA A 53 -0.35 -10.73 5.31
CA ALA A 53 0.51 -11.91 5.36
C ALA A 53 1.24 -12.17 4.03
N TRP A 54 0.54 -11.98 2.91
CA TRP A 54 1.15 -12.11 1.58
C TRP A 54 2.15 -10.99 1.31
N LEU A 55 1.78 -9.73 1.55
CA LEU A 55 2.69 -8.60 1.36
C LEU A 55 3.92 -8.67 2.27
N ASP A 56 3.79 -9.21 3.49
CA ASP A 56 4.97 -9.45 4.35
C ASP A 56 5.93 -10.49 3.72
N SER A 57 5.38 -11.55 3.11
CA SER A 57 6.17 -12.52 2.35
C SER A 57 6.87 -11.85 1.16
N VAL A 58 6.18 -10.95 0.45
CA VAL A 58 6.77 -10.15 -0.65
C VAL A 58 7.91 -9.28 -0.14
N CYS A 59 7.72 -8.56 0.97
CA CYS A 59 8.76 -7.74 1.58
C CYS A 59 10.00 -8.57 1.95
N ARG A 60 9.81 -9.74 2.56
CA ARG A 60 10.91 -10.66 2.90
C ARG A 60 11.65 -11.14 1.66
N TRP A 61 10.92 -11.50 0.61
CA TRP A 61 11.53 -11.91 -0.66
C TRP A 61 12.34 -10.76 -1.27
N LEU A 62 11.77 -9.55 -1.37
CA LEU A 62 12.47 -8.38 -1.91
C LEU A 62 13.73 -8.08 -1.10
N ASN A 63 13.63 -8.07 0.23
CA ASN A 63 14.78 -7.86 1.11
C ASN A 63 15.86 -8.93 0.90
N GLY A 64 15.49 -10.22 0.86
CA GLY A 64 16.43 -11.31 0.67
C GLY A 64 17.11 -11.34 -0.71
N ARG A 65 16.51 -10.72 -1.74
CA ARG A 65 17.03 -10.72 -3.12
C ARG A 65 17.71 -9.43 -3.54
N TYR A 66 17.29 -8.30 -3.00
CA TYR A 66 17.73 -6.99 -3.49
C TYR A 66 18.31 -6.07 -2.40
N ALA A 67 18.01 -6.30 -1.11
CA ALA A 67 18.46 -5.40 -0.06
C ALA A 67 19.89 -5.73 0.40
N TRP A 68 20.87 -5.39 -0.43
CA TRP A 68 22.30 -5.56 -0.09
C TRP A 68 22.80 -4.53 0.93
N GLN A 69 22.20 -3.34 0.97
CA GLN A 69 22.57 -2.26 1.87
C GLN A 69 21.47 -2.03 2.90
N PRO A 70 21.79 -1.63 4.15
CA PRO A 70 20.78 -1.40 5.17
C PRO A 70 19.66 -0.47 4.70
N GLN A 71 19.98 0.62 3.99
CA GLN A 71 18.98 1.57 3.47
C GLN A 71 18.03 1.00 2.40
N HIS A 72 18.33 -0.18 1.84
CA HIS A 72 17.45 -0.87 0.89
C HIS A 72 16.46 -1.83 1.58
N VAL A 73 16.64 -2.08 2.88
CA VAL A 73 15.74 -2.95 3.64
C VAL A 73 14.39 -2.27 3.81
N ILE A 74 13.34 -2.93 3.34
CA ILE A 74 11.95 -2.62 3.66
C ILE A 74 11.74 -2.97 5.14
N PRO A 75 11.32 -2.02 5.98
CA PRO A 75 11.26 -2.24 7.43
C PRO A 75 10.11 -3.19 7.81
N PRO A 76 10.28 -4.00 8.88
CA PRO A 76 9.22 -4.89 9.37
C PRO A 76 7.97 -4.15 9.84
N CYS A 77 8.07 -2.85 10.14
CA CYS A 77 6.93 -2.01 10.50
C CYS A 77 6.22 -1.38 9.29
N TRP A 78 6.41 -1.90 8.06
CA TRP A 78 5.85 -1.33 6.83
C TRP A 78 4.34 -1.05 6.90
N THR A 79 3.57 -1.89 7.60
CA THR A 79 2.12 -1.72 7.81
C THR A 79 1.75 -0.45 8.60
N LYS A 80 2.70 0.09 9.39
CA LYS A 80 2.53 1.35 10.13
C LYS A 80 2.85 2.59 9.28
N HIS A 81 3.31 2.39 8.05
CA HIS A 81 3.59 3.43 7.08
C HIS A 81 2.59 3.33 5.93
N GLU A 82 1.43 3.96 6.05
CA GLU A 82 0.32 3.85 5.07
C GLU A 82 0.78 3.98 3.61
N GLY A 83 1.52 5.03 3.28
CA GLY A 83 2.04 5.23 1.92
C GLY A 83 2.98 4.13 1.44
N LEU A 84 3.76 3.53 2.34
CA LEU A 84 4.63 2.41 2.02
C LEU A 84 3.81 1.13 1.76
N GLY A 85 2.70 0.92 2.49
CA GLY A 85 1.78 -0.18 2.22
C GLY A 85 1.20 -0.14 0.80
N TYR A 86 0.74 1.03 0.34
CA TYR A 86 0.27 1.21 -1.04
C TYR A 86 1.36 0.95 -2.08
N GLU A 87 2.56 1.47 -1.85
CA GLU A 87 3.72 1.26 -2.75
C GLU A 87 4.10 -0.21 -2.87
N ILE A 88 4.14 -0.95 -1.75
CA ILE A 88 4.44 -2.39 -1.72
C ILE A 88 3.36 -3.17 -2.48
N ALA A 89 2.08 -2.88 -2.24
CA ALA A 89 0.99 -3.55 -2.94
C ALA A 89 1.08 -3.32 -4.46
N ALA A 90 1.23 -2.07 -4.89
CA ALA A 90 1.36 -1.73 -6.30
C ALA A 90 2.56 -2.44 -6.97
N LEU A 91 3.72 -2.44 -6.32
CA LEU A 91 4.92 -3.11 -6.83
C LEU A 91 4.74 -4.64 -6.93
N ALA A 92 4.08 -5.26 -5.94
CA ALA A 92 3.82 -6.69 -5.91
C ALA A 92 2.93 -7.13 -7.09
N PHE A 93 1.80 -6.44 -7.29
CA PHE A 93 0.90 -6.73 -8.42
C PHE A 93 1.53 -6.42 -9.77
N ALA A 94 2.24 -5.29 -9.89
CA ALA A 94 2.95 -4.93 -11.12
C ALA A 94 3.99 -5.98 -11.53
N ARG A 95 4.54 -6.75 -10.58
CA ARG A 95 5.46 -7.85 -10.90
C ARG A 95 4.75 -8.98 -11.64
N THR A 96 3.56 -9.35 -11.20
CA THR A 96 2.76 -10.41 -11.84
C THR A 96 2.48 -10.04 -13.29
N ASP A 97 2.02 -8.82 -13.54
CA ASP A 97 1.76 -8.33 -14.89
C ASP A 97 3.03 -8.26 -15.72
N ALA A 98 4.13 -7.76 -15.13
CA ALA A 98 5.39 -7.60 -15.83
C ALA A 98 6.03 -8.92 -16.28
N TYR A 99 5.78 -10.01 -15.55
CA TYR A 99 6.27 -11.36 -15.88
C TYR A 99 5.30 -12.16 -16.75
N ALA A 100 4.06 -11.68 -16.93
CA ALA A 100 3.10 -12.24 -17.88
C ALA A 100 3.25 -11.63 -19.29
N ALA A 101 3.68 -10.37 -19.40
CA ALA A 101 3.90 -9.69 -20.67
C ALA A 101 5.40 -9.68 -21.09
N ALA A 102 5.68 -9.86 -22.39
CA ALA A 102 7.04 -9.82 -22.89
C ALA A 102 7.62 -8.39 -22.81
N GLY A 103 8.84 -8.25 -22.28
CA GLY A 103 9.60 -6.99 -22.26
C GLY A 103 9.32 -6.04 -21.08
N SER A 104 8.32 -6.32 -20.23
CA SER A 104 7.98 -5.48 -19.07
C SER A 104 8.80 -5.76 -17.81
N THR A 105 9.56 -6.85 -17.76
CA THR A 105 10.36 -7.24 -16.59
C THR A 105 11.47 -6.22 -16.25
N VAL A 106 12.13 -5.67 -17.26
CA VAL A 106 13.15 -4.62 -17.07
C VAL A 106 12.53 -3.37 -16.46
N VAL A 107 11.37 -2.95 -16.96
CA VAL A 107 10.63 -1.80 -16.43
C VAL A 107 10.25 -2.02 -14.97
N TRP A 108 9.84 -3.24 -14.59
CA TRP A 108 9.57 -3.55 -13.19
C TRP A 108 10.81 -3.35 -12.30
N HIS A 109 12.00 -3.78 -12.75
CA HIS A 109 13.24 -3.54 -12.02
C HIS A 109 13.59 -2.04 -11.90
N GLU A 110 13.34 -1.24 -12.92
CA GLU A 110 13.49 0.22 -12.82
C GLU A 110 12.51 0.83 -11.80
N GLN A 111 11.27 0.34 -11.75
CA GLN A 111 10.30 0.79 -10.75
C GLN A 111 10.68 0.37 -9.34
N TYR A 112 11.32 -0.79 -9.17
CA TYR A 112 11.87 -1.21 -7.89
C TYR A 112 12.95 -0.24 -7.37
N ASP A 113 13.87 0.20 -8.23
CA ASP A 113 14.88 1.20 -7.86
C ASP A 113 14.23 2.54 -7.44
N ARG A 114 13.24 3.01 -8.21
CA ARG A 114 12.46 4.20 -7.86
C ARG A 114 11.67 4.03 -6.56
N PHE A 115 11.16 2.82 -6.30
CA PHE A 115 10.50 2.47 -5.03
C PHE A 115 11.46 2.64 -3.85
N LEU A 116 12.71 2.17 -3.94
CA LEU A 116 13.69 2.35 -2.86
C LEU A 116 13.92 3.83 -2.55
N THR A 117 13.96 4.67 -3.58
CA THR A 117 14.08 6.14 -3.41
C THR A 117 12.86 6.71 -2.67
N ARG A 118 11.64 6.35 -3.09
CA ARG A 118 10.40 6.82 -2.44
C ARG A 118 10.24 6.29 -1.02
N MET A 119 10.57 5.02 -0.78
CA MET A 119 10.59 4.41 0.55
C MET A 119 11.53 5.18 1.47
N ASN A 120 12.78 5.42 1.06
CA ASN A 120 13.74 6.17 1.86
C ASN A 120 13.25 7.58 2.18
N LYS A 121 12.63 8.26 1.21
CA LYS A 121 11.99 9.56 1.43
C LYS A 121 10.84 9.48 2.44
N ALA A 122 10.01 8.45 2.36
CA ALA A 122 8.86 8.25 3.26
C ALA A 122 9.29 7.94 4.69
N LEU A 123 10.36 7.16 4.88
CA LEU A 123 10.91 6.83 6.18
C LEU A 123 11.67 8.02 6.82
N GLY A 124 12.31 8.84 5.99
CA GLY A 124 13.06 10.02 6.44
C GLY A 124 14.16 9.66 7.45
N LYS A 125 14.40 10.55 8.42
CA LYS A 125 15.47 10.39 9.41
C LYS A 125 15.28 9.19 10.35
N ALA A 126 14.07 8.68 10.49
CA ALA A 126 13.75 7.55 11.35
C ALA A 126 13.90 6.19 10.65
N GLY A 127 14.38 6.16 9.40
CA GLY A 127 14.42 4.94 8.60
C GLY A 127 15.27 3.82 9.19
N ASP A 128 16.41 4.16 9.81
CA ASP A 128 17.29 3.14 10.38
C ASP A 128 16.66 2.46 11.60
N GLU A 129 15.96 3.23 12.43
CA GLU A 129 15.18 2.70 13.56
C GLU A 129 14.03 1.80 13.09
N CYS A 130 13.32 2.20 12.04
CA CYS A 130 12.24 1.40 11.45
C CYS A 130 12.76 0.03 10.97
N ARG A 131 13.95 -0.01 10.35
CA ARG A 131 14.54 -1.25 9.79
C ARG A 131 14.92 -2.27 10.84
N VAL A 132 15.27 -1.83 12.04
CA VAL A 132 15.53 -2.70 13.19
C VAL A 132 14.29 -2.94 14.05
N GLY A 133 13.10 -2.56 13.55
CA GLY A 133 11.81 -2.80 14.21
C GLY A 133 11.44 -1.80 15.30
N ARG A 134 12.22 -0.73 15.49
CA ARG A 134 11.97 0.33 16.48
C ARG A 134 11.16 1.45 15.84
N HIS A 135 9.90 1.17 15.51
CA HIS A 135 9.00 2.16 14.93
C HIS A 135 8.54 3.18 15.96
N GLU A 136 8.81 4.45 15.69
CA GLU A 136 8.18 5.57 16.38
C GLU A 136 6.99 6.09 15.58
N GLY A 137 5.94 6.54 16.29
CA GLY A 137 4.80 7.15 15.64
C GLY A 137 5.23 8.30 14.72
N ARG A 138 4.47 8.53 13.66
CA ARG A 138 4.80 9.52 12.63
C ARG A 138 5.18 10.88 13.26
N PRO A 139 6.35 11.47 12.95
CA PRO A 139 6.71 12.78 13.48
C PRO A 139 5.70 13.86 13.09
N ALA A 140 5.12 13.71 11.89
CA ALA A 140 4.08 14.59 11.36
C ALA A 140 2.75 14.54 12.13
N ARG A 141 2.56 13.62 13.11
CA ARG A 141 1.30 13.51 13.87
C ARG A 141 0.89 14.83 14.54
N PHE A 142 1.88 15.63 14.96
CA PHE A 142 1.64 16.94 15.56
C PHE A 142 1.15 17.96 14.54
N GLN A 143 1.71 17.98 13.32
CA GLN A 143 1.27 18.87 12.25
C GLN A 143 -0.08 18.43 11.65
N LEU A 144 -0.33 17.12 11.55
CA LEU A 144 -1.62 16.59 11.09
C LEU A 144 -2.75 16.92 12.06
N ALA A 145 -2.49 16.99 13.37
CA ALA A 145 -3.47 17.47 14.34
C ALA A 145 -3.90 18.93 14.07
N ALA A 146 -3.04 19.75 13.42
CA ALA A 146 -3.39 21.10 13.01
C ALA A 146 -4.23 21.15 11.71
N TRP A 147 -4.42 20.01 11.02
CA TRP A 147 -5.28 19.86 9.85
C TRP A 147 -6.43 18.89 10.16
N PRO A 148 -7.44 19.33 10.94
CA PRO A 148 -8.57 18.48 11.27
C PRO A 148 -9.41 18.16 10.01
N PRO A 149 -10.13 17.03 10.01
CA PRO A 149 -11.15 16.76 8.99
C PRO A 149 -12.11 17.95 8.91
N ARG A 150 -12.40 18.42 7.69
CA ARG A 150 -13.49 19.38 7.50
C ARG A 150 -14.81 18.69 7.86
N GLY A 151 -15.64 19.39 8.62
CA GLY A 151 -16.64 18.81 9.52
C GLY A 151 -17.59 17.78 8.91
N VAL A 152 -17.78 16.71 9.67
CA VAL A 152 -19.10 16.08 9.90
C VAL A 152 -19.63 16.66 11.21
N ASP A 153 -19.85 17.97 11.29
CA ASP A 153 -20.51 18.61 12.44
C ASP A 153 -21.28 19.87 11.98
N GLY A 154 -22.61 19.70 11.94
CA GLY A 154 -23.61 20.70 12.33
C GLY A 154 -23.49 22.14 11.82
N ALA A 155 -23.93 22.40 10.58
CA ALA A 155 -24.56 23.68 10.29
C ALA A 155 -26.02 23.61 10.75
N ALA A 156 -26.25 23.82 12.05
CA ALA A 156 -27.55 24.29 12.51
C ALA A 156 -27.76 25.68 11.89
N GLU A 157 -28.70 25.76 10.94
CA GLU A 157 -29.19 27.03 10.40
C GLU A 157 -29.71 27.88 11.57
N PRO A 158 -29.26 29.13 11.73
CA PRO A 158 -29.89 30.01 12.71
C PRO A 158 -31.31 30.34 12.21
N GLN A 159 -32.33 29.80 12.89
CA GLN A 159 -33.70 30.26 12.72
C GLN A 159 -33.74 31.77 13.00
N LEU A 160 -34.01 32.56 11.96
CA LEU A 160 -34.38 33.96 12.10
C LEU A 160 -35.65 34.03 12.94
N SER A 161 -35.53 34.46 14.19
CA SER A 161 -36.67 34.82 15.02
C SER A 161 -37.35 36.05 14.39
N GLU A 162 -38.53 35.86 13.81
CA GLU A 162 -39.39 36.96 13.42
C GLU A 162 -39.73 37.80 14.67
N ARG A 163 -39.26 39.05 14.66
CA ARG A 163 -39.64 40.05 15.65
C ARG A 163 -41.10 40.39 15.42
N SER A 164 -41.96 39.85 16.28
CA SER A 164 -43.29 40.40 16.52
C SER A 164 -43.16 41.84 16.99
N GLY A 165 -43.46 42.79 16.11
CA GLY A 165 -43.68 44.20 16.43
C GLY A 165 -45.13 44.54 16.14
N ALA A 166 -45.98 44.48 17.17
CA ALA A 166 -47.30 45.08 17.17
C ALA A 166 -47.21 46.55 17.63
N MET A 167 -47.89 47.45 16.91
CA MET A 167 -48.40 48.79 17.27
C MET A 167 -48.62 49.51 15.92
N THR A 168 -49.81 49.99 15.53
CA THR A 168 -50.99 50.47 16.26
C THR A 168 -52.20 50.37 15.34
#